data_AF-A0A7S1H3X3-F1
#
_entry.id   AF-A0A7S1H3X3-F1
#
_cell.length_a   1.000
_cell.length_b   1.000
_cell.length_c   1.000
_cell.angle_alpha   90.00
_cell.angle_beta   90.00
_cell.angle_gamma   90.00
#
_symmetry.space_group_name_H-M   'P 1'
#
loop_
_entity.id
_entity.type
_entity.pdbx_description
1 polymer ?
#
loop_
_entity_poly.entity_id
_entity_poly.type
_entity_poly.pdbx_seq_one_letter_code
_entity_poly.pdbx_strand_id
1 'polypeptide(L)'
;HFESNSDLTEFDDHHIWLGTPEGQEGRIIVMLNADIAVVRDLNDDNMKEDGEVTCGFVEREFDPDPVCPHAEGALEHAARYRFSNREWLVDFDATLRKMVRNGYD
;
A
#
# COMPACT_ATOMS: atom_id res chain seq x y z
N HIS A 1 -11.90 -1.70 9.17
CA HIS A 1 -13.07 -0.80 9.30
C HIS A 1 -12.93 0.24 8.20
N PHE A 2 -14.00 0.50 7.45
CA PHE A 2 -14.00 1.51 6.38
C PHE A 2 -14.46 2.83 6.99
N GLU A 3 -13.64 3.86 6.88
CA GLU A 3 -14.06 5.23 7.19
C GLU A 3 -14.38 5.94 5.87
N SER A 4 -15.64 6.34 5.73
CA SER A 4 -16.15 7.11 4.59
C SER A 4 -15.89 8.59 4.85
N ASN A 5 -15.42 9.30 3.84
CA ASN A 5 -15.29 10.76 3.85
C ASN A 5 -16.50 11.41 3.17
N SER A 6 -17.67 10.77 3.23
CA SER A 6 -18.91 11.27 2.62
C SER A 6 -19.39 12.62 3.18
N ASP A 7 -18.81 13.07 4.29
CA ASP A 7 -18.98 14.40 4.87
C ASP A 7 -18.14 15.49 4.18
N LEU A 8 -17.11 15.10 3.41
CA LEU A 8 -16.27 15.98 2.61
C LEU A 8 -16.76 16.02 1.17
N THR A 9 -17.85 16.77 0.93
CA THR A 9 -18.58 16.87 -0.34
C THR A 9 -17.79 17.34 -1.57
N GLU A 10 -16.54 17.75 -1.40
CA GLU A 10 -15.63 18.19 -2.48
C GLU A 10 -14.60 17.12 -2.90
N PHE A 11 -14.53 15.99 -2.18
CA PHE A 11 -13.56 14.94 -2.43
C PHE A 11 -14.30 13.63 -2.68
N ASP A 12 -13.86 12.89 -3.69
CA ASP A 12 -14.38 11.54 -3.93
C ASP A 12 -14.08 10.66 -2.70
N ASP A 13 -15.02 9.78 -2.35
CA ASP A 13 -14.82 8.81 -1.27
C ASP A 13 -13.55 7.99 -1.58
N HIS A 14 -12.53 8.14 -0.74
CA HIS A 14 -11.28 7.42 -0.90
C HIS A 14 -11.32 6.14 -0.07
N HIS A 15 -10.95 5.02 -0.69
CA HIS A 15 -10.84 3.76 0.03
C HIS A 15 -9.62 3.78 0.96
N ILE A 16 -9.90 3.64 2.26
CA ILE A 16 -8.92 3.63 3.34
C ILE A 16 -8.90 2.27 4.02
N TRP A 17 -7.70 1.78 4.25
CA TRP A 17 -7.41 0.55 4.96
C TRP A 17 -7.00 0.83 6.40
N LEU A 18 -7.74 0.24 7.34
CA LEU A 18 -7.43 0.27 8.76
C LEU A 18 -6.99 -1.12 9.23
N GLY A 19 -5.76 -1.22 9.74
CA GLY A 19 -5.19 -2.46 10.28
C GLY A 19 -4.59 -2.26 11.66
N THR A 20 -4.64 -3.29 12.50
CA THR A 20 -3.93 -3.33 13.78
C THR A 20 -2.78 -4.34 13.65
N PRO A 21 -1.52 -3.90 13.56
CA PRO A 21 -0.40 -4.81 13.44
C PRO A 21 -0.30 -5.73 14.67
N GLU A 22 0.07 -6.99 14.43
CA GLU A 22 0.19 -7.99 15.48
C GLU A 22 1.21 -7.56 16.55
N GLY A 23 0.87 -7.77 17.83
CA GLY A 23 1.71 -7.39 18.96
C GLY A 23 1.75 -5.88 19.27
N GLN A 24 0.97 -5.05 18.59
CA GLN A 24 0.85 -3.60 18.85
C GLN A 24 -0.60 -3.20 19.14
N GLU A 25 -1.20 -3.81 20.16
CA GLU A 25 -2.55 -3.50 20.61
C GLU A 25 -2.72 -1.99 20.85
N GLY A 26 -3.76 -1.40 20.25
CA GLY A 26 -4.08 0.02 20.35
C GLY A 26 -3.44 0.92 19.29
N ARG A 27 -2.55 0.40 18.42
CA ARG A 27 -2.04 1.14 17.27
C ARG A 27 -2.85 0.83 16.01
N ILE A 28 -3.48 1.84 15.45
CA ILE A 28 -4.15 1.73 14.15
C ILE A 28 -3.16 2.19 13.06
N ILE A 29 -2.92 1.34 12.08
CA ILE A 29 -2.29 1.70 10.81
C ILE A 29 -3.41 2.12 9.86
N VAL A 30 -3.20 3.28 9.23
CA VAL A 30 -4.05 3.80 8.15
C VAL A 30 -3.23 3.73 6.87
N MET A 31 -3.78 3.11 5.83
CA MET A 31 -3.17 3.01 4.49
C MET A 31 -4.18 3.41 3.42
N LEU A 32 -3.72 4.06 2.37
CA LEU A 32 -4.50 4.35 1.17
C LEU A 32 -4.40 3.20 0.18
N ASN A 33 -5.34 3.09 -0.77
CA ASN A 33 -5.21 2.12 -1.87
C ASN A 33 -3.87 2.22 -2.63
N ALA A 34 -3.30 3.42 -2.75
CA ALA A 34 -1.97 3.61 -3.35
C ALA A 34 -0.86 2.90 -2.55
N ASP A 35 -0.93 2.93 -1.21
CA ASP A 35 0.03 2.23 -0.35
C ASP A 35 -0.09 0.71 -0.52
N ILE A 36 -1.32 0.22 -0.68
CA ILE A 36 -1.61 -1.21 -0.93
C ILE A 36 -1.07 -1.65 -2.29
N ALA A 37 -1.30 -0.84 -3.33
CA ALA A 37 -0.86 -1.12 -4.70
C ALA A 37 0.67 -1.20 -4.82
N VAL A 38 1.42 -0.53 -3.94
CA VAL A 38 2.88 -0.65 -3.90
C VAL A 38 3.32 -2.03 -3.39
N VAL A 39 2.56 -2.70 -2.53
CA VAL A 39 3.02 -3.94 -1.87
C VAL A 39 2.27 -5.20 -2.33
N ARG A 40 1.19 -5.05 -3.08
CA ARG A 40 0.33 -6.14 -3.58
C ARG A 40 0.15 -6.09 -5.08
N ASP A 41 0.05 -7.27 -5.67
CA ASP A 41 -0.39 -7.42 -7.05
C ASP A 41 -1.92 -7.29 -7.10
N LEU A 42 -2.41 -6.39 -7.94
CA LEU A 42 -3.83 -6.09 -8.06
C LEU A 42 -4.37 -6.71 -9.35
N ASN A 43 -5.49 -7.42 -9.25
CA ASN A 43 -6.17 -8.08 -10.35
C ASN A 43 -7.69 -7.98 -10.19
N ASP A 44 -8.43 -8.48 -11.19
CA ASP A 44 -9.90 -8.44 -11.22
C ASP A 44 -10.56 -9.15 -10.02
N ASP A 45 -9.83 -10.04 -9.33
CA ASP A 45 -10.34 -10.77 -8.16
C ASP A 45 -10.19 -9.97 -6.85
N ASN A 46 -9.29 -8.98 -6.79
CA ASN A 46 -8.99 -8.23 -5.56
C ASN A 46 -9.11 -6.70 -5.70
N MET A 47 -9.56 -6.22 -6.86
CA MET A 47 -9.90 -4.84 -7.14
C MET A 47 -11.30 -4.75 -7.78
N LYS A 48 -12.19 -3.96 -7.16
CA LYS A 48 -13.53 -3.70 -7.70
C LYS A 48 -13.50 -2.63 -8.79
N GLU A 49 -14.60 -2.55 -9.54
CA GLU A 49 -14.79 -1.58 -10.64
C GLU A 49 -14.73 -0.12 -10.19
N ASP A 50 -15.08 0.17 -8.93
CA ASP A 50 -14.97 1.50 -8.31
C ASP A 50 -13.55 1.83 -7.81
N GLY A 51 -12.60 0.92 -7.98
CA GLY A 51 -11.23 1.06 -7.51
C GLY A 51 -11.04 0.63 -6.06
N GLU A 52 -12.05 0.08 -5.39
CA GLU A 52 -11.89 -0.53 -4.07
C GLU A 52 -10.99 -1.76 -4.17
N VAL A 53 -9.82 -1.70 -3.53
CA VAL A 53 -9.05 -2.91 -3.26
C VAL A 53 -9.77 -3.63 -2.12
N THR A 54 -10.02 -4.93 -2.24
CA THR A 54 -10.71 -5.75 -1.22
C THR A 54 -9.75 -6.69 -0.48
N CYS A 55 -8.46 -6.55 -0.78
CA CYS A 55 -7.38 -7.33 -0.22
C CYS A 55 -7.26 -7.25 1.31
N GLY A 56 -7.75 -8.27 2.03
CA GLY A 56 -7.61 -8.32 3.48
C GLY A 56 -6.14 -8.27 3.93
N PHE A 57 -5.75 -7.21 4.64
CA PHE A 57 -4.49 -7.13 5.38
C PHE A 57 -4.56 -8.04 6.60
N VAL A 58 -4.37 -9.34 6.38
CA VAL A 58 -4.20 -10.27 7.48
C VAL A 58 -2.88 -10.99 7.25
N GLU A 59 -1.89 -10.62 8.05
CA GLU A 59 -0.71 -11.46 8.24
C GLU A 59 -1.22 -12.74 8.91
N ARG A 60 -1.55 -13.76 8.10
CA ARG A 60 -1.95 -15.07 8.59
C ARG A 60 -0.82 -16.03 8.29
N GLU A 61 -0.13 -16.49 9.32
CA GLU A 61 0.84 -17.59 9.22
C GLU A 61 0.25 -18.90 8.66
N PHE A 62 -1.08 -19.01 8.55
CA PHE A 62 -1.79 -20.27 8.29
C PHE A 62 -2.81 -20.24 7.14
N ASP A 63 -2.84 -19.20 6.31
CA ASP A 63 -3.65 -19.22 5.09
C ASP A 63 -2.78 -19.71 3.93
N PRO A 64 -3.04 -20.90 3.34
CA PRO A 64 -2.19 -21.47 2.29
C PRO A 64 -2.23 -20.65 1.00
N ASP A 65 -3.25 -19.80 0.82
CA ASP A 65 -3.39 -18.88 -0.29
C ASP A 65 -3.47 -17.45 0.28
N PRO A 66 -2.37 -16.67 0.31
CA PRO A 66 -2.48 -15.25 0.57
C PRO A 66 -3.41 -14.67 -0.51
N VAL A 67 -4.56 -14.14 -0.08
CA VAL A 67 -5.63 -13.62 -0.96
C VAL A 67 -5.09 -12.56 -1.95
N CYS A 68 -3.93 -11.98 -1.66
CA CYS A 68 -3.26 -11.06 -2.56
C CYS A 68 -1.77 -11.41 -2.71
N PRO A 69 -1.33 -11.68 -3.95
CA PRO A 69 0.08 -11.82 -4.22
C PRO A 69 0.81 -10.53 -3.83
N HIS A 70 2.08 -10.65 -3.48
CA HIS A 70 2.93 -9.47 -3.34
C HIS A 70 3.26 -8.92 -4.72
N ALA A 71 3.35 -7.59 -4.83
CA ALA A 71 3.88 -6.97 -6.04
C ALA A 71 5.35 -7.39 -6.20
N GLU A 72 5.62 -8.33 -7.10
CA GLU A 72 6.94 -8.98 -7.24
C GLU A 72 8.07 -7.97 -7.40
N GLY A 73 7.84 -6.93 -8.21
CA GLY A 73 8.81 -5.86 -8.46
C GLY A 73 9.05 -4.93 -7.27
N ALA A 74 8.09 -4.81 -6.34
CA ALA A 74 8.21 -3.90 -5.20
C ALA A 74 8.65 -4.61 -3.92
N LEU A 75 8.42 -5.92 -3.81
CA LEU A 75 8.74 -6.69 -2.61
C LEU A 75 10.24 -6.68 -2.29
N GLU A 76 11.10 -6.84 -3.30
CA GLU A 76 12.55 -6.80 -3.11
C GLU A 76 13.00 -5.43 -2.57
N HIS A 77 12.52 -4.35 -3.19
CA HIS A 77 12.84 -2.98 -2.78
C HIS A 77 12.29 -2.67 -1.38
N ALA A 78 11.04 -3.02 -1.09
CA ALA A 78 10.43 -2.83 0.22
C ALA A 78 11.20 -3.56 1.32
N ALA A 79 11.63 -4.81 1.06
CA ALA A 79 12.47 -5.57 1.98
C ALA A 79 13.83 -4.88 2.21
N ARG A 80 14.51 -4.47 1.13
CA ARG A 80 15.82 -3.78 1.21
C ARG A 80 15.72 -2.47 2.01
N TYR A 81 14.71 -1.65 1.72
CA TYR A 81 14.52 -0.36 2.38
C TYR A 81 14.13 -0.52 3.85
N ARG A 82 13.40 -1.58 4.22
CA ARG A 82 13.10 -1.91 5.62
C ARG A 82 14.37 -2.09 6.46
N PHE A 83 15.43 -2.64 5.86
CA PHE A 83 16.69 -2.94 6.56
C PHE A 83 17.80 -1.91 6.31
N SER A 84 17.61 -0.94 5.40
CA SER A 84 18.63 0.03 5.03
C SER A 84 18.04 1.41 4.70
N ASN A 85 17.97 2.28 5.71
CA ASN A 85 17.52 3.66 5.52
C ASN A 85 18.44 4.46 4.57
N ARG A 86 19.74 4.13 4.53
CA ARG A 86 20.69 4.79 3.62
C ARG A 86 20.35 4.52 2.17
N GLU A 87 20.02 3.28 1.85
CA GLU A 87 19.70 2.84 0.50
C GLU A 87 18.38 3.48 0.03
N TRP A 88 17.36 3.49 0.90
CA TRP A 88 16.12 4.20 0.66
C TRP A 88 16.34 5.69 0.32
N LEU A 89 17.14 6.40 1.13
CA LEU A 89 17.40 7.83 0.90
C LEU A 89 18.14 8.11 -0.41
N VAL A 90 19.08 7.25 -0.79
CA VAL A 90 19.85 7.41 -2.04
C VAL A 90 18.96 7.20 -3.26
N ASP A 91 18.16 6.14 -3.26
CA ASP A 91 17.28 5.82 -4.39
C ASP A 91 16.12 6.83 -4.50
N PHE A 92 15.62 7.30 -3.36
CA PHE A 92 14.61 8.35 -3.32
C PHE A 92 15.13 9.69 -3.89
N ASP A 93 16.31 10.17 -3.46
CA ASP A 93 16.90 11.41 -3.99
C ASP A 93 17.13 11.32 -5.50
N ALA A 94 17.68 10.19 -5.98
CA ALA A 94 17.92 9.97 -7.40
C ALA A 94 16.61 9.97 -8.21
N THR A 95 15.57 9.30 -7.72
CA THR A 95 14.26 9.21 -8.39
C THR A 95 13.56 10.56 -8.39
N LEU A 96 13.51 11.25 -7.24
CA LEU A 96 12.89 12.58 -7.13
C LEU A 96 13.57 13.58 -8.07
N ARG A 97 14.90 13.57 -8.16
CA ARG A 97 15.64 14.42 -9.12
C ARG A 97 15.27 14.14 -10.56
N LYS A 98 15.04 12.88 -10.94
CA LYS A 98 14.59 12.52 -12.29
C LYS A 98 13.18 13.02 -12.55
N MET A 99 12.25 12.78 -11.62
CA MET A 99 10.86 13.24 -11.73
C MET A 99 10.76 14.76 -11.84
N VAL A 100 11.50 15.50 -11.02
CA VAL A 100 11.50 16.97 -11.05
C VAL A 100 12.06 17.51 -12.36
N ARG A 101 13.05 16.84 -12.95
CA ARG A 101 13.71 17.30 -14.19
C ARG A 101 12.94 16.93 -15.45
N ASN A 102 12.37 15.74 -15.48
CA ASN A 102 11.80 15.15 -16.70
C ASN A 102 10.27 15.06 -16.65
N GLY A 103 9.65 15.32 -15.51
CA GLY A 103 8.24 15.01 -15.28
C GLY A 103 8.01 13.53 -14.92
N TYR A 104 6.75 13.15 -14.91
CA TYR A 104 6.28 11.77 -14.79
C TYR A 104 5.60 11.42 -16.11
N ASP A 105 6.27 10.64 -16.96
CA ASP A 105 5.70 10.06 -18.18
C ASP A 105 5.50 8.56 -17.99
#